data_AF-A0A073AVC9-F1
#
_entry.id   AF-A0A073AVC9-F1
#
_cell.length_a   1.000
_cell.length_b   1.000
_cell.length_c   1.000
_cell.angle_alpha   90.00
_cell.angle_beta   90.00
_cell.angle_gamma   90.00
#
_symmetry.space_group_name_H-M   'P 1'
#
loop_
_entity.id
_entity.type
_entity.pdbx_description
1 polymer ?
#
loop_
_entity_poly.entity_id
_entity_poly.type
_entity_poly.pdbx_seq_one_letter_code
_entity_poly.pdbx_strand_id
1 'polypeptide(L)'
;MIDGYRVSMEKLTRLVNDLDRAADEIAAANNALANAKGRDLGTPGIDSAAEDFQERWSHGIEKLGEGAEVTSKALDAARAAYAQLENEVSNLIASTVGGEQQPPGSSGTSSGEGPSAIEQRLGGL
;
A
#
# COMPACT_ATOMS: atom_id res chain seq x y z
N MET A 1 2.18 10.44 5.86
CA MET A 1 1.42 9.30 6.42
C MET A 1 1.58 7.99 5.64
N ILE A 2 2.31 7.98 4.52
CA ILE A 2 2.45 6.79 3.65
C ILE A 2 3.50 5.79 4.17
N ASP A 3 4.51 6.25 4.91
CA ASP A 3 5.63 5.42 5.36
C ASP A 3 5.23 4.30 6.33
N GLY A 4 4.24 4.54 7.21
CA GLY A 4 3.78 3.53 8.16
C GLY A 4 3.25 2.25 7.48
N TYR A 5 2.56 2.39 6.35
CA TYR A 5 1.95 1.27 5.64
C TYR A 5 2.97 0.41 4.89
N ARG A 6 3.99 1.02 4.28
CA ARG A 6 5.10 0.29 3.64
C ARG A 6 5.86 -0.55 4.65
N VAL A 7 6.16 0.05 5.81
CA VAL A 7 6.80 -0.65 6.93
C VAL A 7 5.93 -1.82 7.41
N SER A 8 4.60 -1.66 7.46
CA SER A 8 3.69 -2.75 7.85
C SER A 8 3.69 -3.93 6.86
N MET A 9 3.71 -3.67 5.55
CA MET A 9 3.80 -4.75 4.55
C MET A 9 5.13 -5.48 4.61
N GLU A 10 6.25 -4.75 4.69
CA GLU A 10 7.58 -5.36 4.81
C GLU A 10 7.67 -6.25 6.05
N LYS A 11 7.09 -5.80 7.18
CA LYS A 11 7.02 -6.59 8.42
C LYS A 11 6.16 -7.85 8.27
N LEU A 12 5.04 -7.78 7.55
CA LEU A 12 4.19 -8.95 7.28
C LEU A 12 4.92 -9.97 6.41
N THR A 13 5.58 -9.53 5.33
CA THR A 13 6.38 -10.43 4.48
C THR A 13 7.51 -11.08 5.28
N ARG A 14 8.19 -10.30 6.13
CA ARG A 14 9.24 -10.83 7.00
C ARG A 14 8.71 -11.86 7.98
N LEU A 15 7.55 -11.60 8.61
CA LEU A 15 6.90 -12.55 9.51
C LEU A 15 6.61 -13.88 8.82
N VAL A 16 6.11 -13.86 7.59
CA VAL A 16 5.84 -15.10 6.83
C VAL A 16 7.13 -15.91 6.62
N ASN A 17 8.21 -15.24 6.18
CA ASN A 17 9.49 -15.92 5.96
C ASN A 17 10.09 -16.48 7.27
N ASP A 18 9.97 -15.74 8.37
CA ASP A 18 10.46 -16.18 9.68
C ASP A 18 9.67 -17.41 10.18
N LEU A 19 8.36 -17.45 9.94
CA LEU A 19 7.50 -18.59 10.30
C LEU A 19 7.80 -19.83 9.45
N ASP A 20 8.00 -19.67 8.14
CA ASP A 20 8.36 -20.75 7.21
C ASP A 20 9.67 -21.43 7.62
N ARG A 21 10.70 -20.62 7.90
CA ARG A 21 11.98 -21.10 8.41
C ARG A 21 11.84 -21.84 9.74
N ALA A 22 11.01 -21.34 10.66
CA ALA A 22 10.78 -22.01 11.94
C ALA A 22 10.09 -23.37 11.76
N ALA A 23 9.19 -23.51 10.78
CA ALA A 23 8.57 -24.79 10.44
C ALA A 23 9.61 -25.81 9.95
N ASP A 24 10.48 -25.41 9.04
CA ASP A 24 11.58 -26.25 8.53
C ASP A 24 12.53 -26.69 9.64
N GLU A 25 12.93 -25.76 10.51
CA GLU A 25 13.82 -26.04 11.65
C GLU A 25 13.19 -27.05 12.63
N ILE A 26 11.89 -26.92 12.92
CA ILE A 26 11.15 -27.86 13.78
C ILE A 26 11.01 -29.23 13.10
N ALA A 27 10.70 -29.27 11.80
CA ALA A 27 10.61 -30.51 11.04
C ALA A 27 11.94 -31.26 11.03
N ALA A 28 13.05 -30.54 10.81
CA ALA A 28 14.40 -31.10 10.86
C ALA A 28 14.75 -31.63 12.26
N ALA A 29 14.40 -30.89 13.32
CA ALA A 29 14.64 -31.30 14.70
C ALA A 29 13.83 -32.56 15.07
N ASN A 30 12.56 -32.66 14.65
CA ASN A 30 11.74 -33.85 14.86
C ASN A 30 12.28 -35.06 14.08
N ASN A 31 12.72 -34.88 12.84
CA ASN A 31 13.37 -35.94 12.07
C ASN A 31 14.68 -36.41 12.72
N ALA A 32 15.50 -35.49 13.21
CA ALA A 32 16.72 -35.82 13.92
C ALA A 32 16.42 -36.60 15.21
N LEU A 33 15.37 -36.21 15.94
CA LEU A 33 14.89 -36.92 17.12
C LEU A 33 14.39 -38.33 16.77
N ALA A 34 13.59 -38.48 15.71
CA ALA A 34 13.13 -39.78 15.21
C ALA A 34 14.30 -40.71 14.84
N ASN A 35 15.28 -40.19 14.11
CA ASN A 35 16.48 -40.95 13.73
C ASN A 35 17.36 -41.31 14.94
N ALA A 36 17.46 -40.45 15.94
CA ALA A 36 18.17 -40.74 17.19
C ALA A 36 17.48 -41.83 18.04
N LYS A 37 16.13 -41.93 17.98
CA LYS A 37 15.33 -42.94 18.71
C LYS A 37 15.51 -44.37 18.21
N GLY A 38 15.88 -44.56 16.93
CA GLY A 38 16.23 -45.88 16.37
C GLY A 38 17.39 -46.59 17.09
N ARG A 39 18.06 -45.90 18.02
CA ARG A 39 19.15 -46.44 18.84
C ARG A 39 18.87 -46.61 20.34
N ASP A 40 17.79 -46.06 20.94
CA ASP A 40 17.65 -46.18 22.42
C ASP A 40 16.32 -45.80 23.12
N LEU A 41 15.19 -45.48 22.44
CA LEU A 41 14.02 -44.87 23.14
C LEU A 41 12.68 -45.65 23.11
N GLY A 42 12.62 -46.77 22.36
CA GLY A 42 11.70 -47.88 22.63
C GLY A 42 10.17 -47.66 22.60
N THR A 43 9.62 -46.57 22.03
CA THR A 43 8.15 -46.35 22.02
C THR A 43 7.59 -45.84 20.69
N PRO A 44 6.93 -46.70 19.88
CA PRO A 44 6.32 -46.33 18.59
C PRO A 44 5.30 -45.19 18.67
N GLY A 45 4.64 -44.99 19.83
CA GLY A 45 3.66 -43.92 20.00
C GLY A 45 4.23 -42.50 20.02
N ILE A 46 5.49 -42.32 20.41
CA ILE A 46 6.14 -40.99 20.41
C ILE A 46 6.54 -40.59 18.99
N ASP A 47 6.83 -41.54 18.10
CA ASP A 47 7.17 -41.27 16.71
C ASP A 47 5.95 -40.81 15.92
N SER A 48 4.85 -41.56 15.99
CA SER A 48 3.57 -41.17 15.39
C SER A 48 3.10 -39.81 15.92
N ALA A 49 3.21 -39.54 17.23
CA ALA A 49 2.83 -38.25 17.79
C ALA A 49 3.73 -37.09 17.32
N ALA A 50 5.02 -37.35 17.08
CA ALA A 50 5.96 -36.36 16.57
C ALA A 50 5.72 -36.05 15.08
N GLU A 51 5.42 -37.07 14.27
CA GLU A 51 5.02 -36.93 12.87
C GLU A 51 3.71 -36.15 12.75
N ASP A 52 2.67 -36.56 13.49
CA ASP A 52 1.37 -35.86 13.53
C ASP A 52 1.52 -34.41 13.98
N PHE A 53 2.38 -34.15 14.98
CA PHE A 53 2.68 -32.80 15.43
C PHE A 53 3.37 -31.99 14.34
N GLN A 54 4.38 -32.57 13.68
CA GLN A 54 5.10 -31.90 12.59
C GLN A 54 4.16 -31.53 11.45
N GLU A 55 3.29 -32.44 11.01
CA GLU A 55 2.34 -32.19 9.94
C GLU A 55 1.35 -31.08 10.32
N ARG A 56 0.73 -31.17 11.50
CA ARG A 56 -0.24 -30.17 11.97
C ARG A 56 0.40 -28.81 12.19
N TRP A 57 1.64 -28.78 12.68
CA TRP A 57 2.39 -27.54 12.88
C TRP A 57 2.72 -26.88 11.53
N SER A 58 3.24 -27.65 10.57
CA SER A 58 3.52 -27.18 9.22
C SER A 58 2.27 -26.58 8.57
N HIS A 59 1.13 -27.28 8.69
CA HIS A 59 -0.15 -26.78 8.18
C HIS A 59 -0.60 -25.48 8.88
N GLY A 60 -0.41 -25.37 10.19
CA GLY A 60 -0.72 -24.15 10.94
C GLY A 60 0.10 -22.95 10.47
N ILE A 61 1.39 -23.15 10.19
CA ILE A 61 2.27 -22.12 9.65
C ILE A 61 1.85 -21.70 8.24
N GLU A 62 1.53 -22.65 7.37
CA GLU A 62 1.00 -22.37 6.02
C GLU A 62 -0.25 -21.48 6.10
N LYS A 63 -1.18 -21.78 7.01
CA LYS A 63 -2.39 -20.96 7.22
C LYS A 63 -2.09 -19.57 7.77
N LEU A 64 -1.09 -19.42 8.63
CA LEU A 64 -0.62 -18.10 9.06
C LEU A 64 -0.02 -17.30 7.90
N GLY A 65 0.74 -17.97 7.01
CA GLY A 65 1.28 -17.41 5.78
C GLY A 65 0.19 -16.88 4.85
N GLU A 66 -0.80 -17.72 4.54
CA GLU A 66 -1.97 -17.34 3.73
C GLU A 66 -2.69 -16.11 4.31
N GLY A 67 -2.96 -16.09 5.62
CA GLY A 67 -3.62 -14.98 6.30
C GLY A 67 -2.82 -13.67 6.25
N ALA A 68 -1.50 -13.75 6.44
CA ALA A 68 -0.61 -12.61 6.35
C ALA A 68 -0.54 -12.05 4.91
N GLU A 69 -0.50 -12.90 3.89
CA GLU A 69 -0.52 -12.49 2.49
C GLU A 69 -1.85 -11.79 2.13
N VAL A 70 -2.98 -12.37 2.54
CA VAL A 70 -4.31 -11.75 2.36
C VAL A 70 -4.36 -10.37 3.02
N THR A 71 -3.83 -10.25 4.24
CA THR A 71 -3.77 -8.97 4.96
C THR A 71 -2.90 -7.94 4.24
N SER A 72 -1.75 -8.37 3.73
CA SER A 72 -0.86 -7.50 2.94
C SER A 72 -1.55 -7.00 1.66
N LYS A 73 -2.21 -7.89 0.91
CA LYS A 73 -2.97 -7.53 -0.30
C LYS A 73 -4.10 -6.54 -0.01
N ALA A 74 -4.83 -6.75 1.09
CA ALA A 74 -5.90 -5.84 1.51
C ALA A 74 -5.35 -4.44 1.85
N LEU A 75 -4.19 -4.37 2.50
CA LEU A 75 -3.55 -3.11 2.85
C LEU A 75 -3.06 -2.35 1.61
N ASP A 76 -2.53 -3.06 0.62
CA ASP A 76 -2.13 -2.49 -0.66
C ASP A 76 -3.33 -1.94 -1.46
N ALA A 77 -4.44 -2.69 -1.48
CA ALA A 77 -5.68 -2.24 -2.11
C ALA A 77 -6.22 -0.97 -1.43
N ALA A 78 -6.23 -0.93 -0.10
CA ALA A 78 -6.64 0.25 0.65
C ALA A 78 -5.75 1.46 0.32
N ARG A 79 -4.42 1.28 0.27
CA ARG A 79 -3.48 2.32 -0.15
C ARG A 79 -3.81 2.85 -1.56
N ALA A 80 -4.04 1.96 -2.52
CA ALA A 80 -4.34 2.35 -3.89
C ALA A 80 -5.63 3.18 -3.97
N ALA A 81 -6.67 2.78 -3.24
CA ALA A 81 -7.93 3.52 -3.17
C ALA A 81 -7.74 4.93 -2.57
N TYR A 82 -7.00 5.06 -1.47
CA TYR A 82 -6.71 6.39 -0.89
C TYR A 82 -5.87 7.26 -1.82
N ALA A 83 -4.88 6.69 -2.51
CA ALA A 83 -4.08 7.44 -3.48
C ALA A 83 -4.91 7.93 -4.67
N GLN A 84 -5.87 7.12 -5.14
CA GLN A 84 -6.82 7.54 -6.19
C GLN A 84 -7.71 8.67 -5.69
N LEU A 85 -8.29 8.53 -4.49
CA LEU A 85 -9.14 9.56 -3.89
C LEU A 85 -8.40 10.91 -3.77
N GLU A 86 -7.16 10.91 -3.28
CA GLU A 86 -6.33 12.12 -3.18
C GLU A 86 -6.08 12.77 -4.54
N ASN A 87 -5.83 11.97 -5.59
CA ASN A 87 -5.65 12.50 -6.95
C ASN A 87 -6.95 13.10 -7.50
N GLU A 88 -8.09 12.44 -7.29
CA GLU A 88 -9.40 12.94 -7.71
C GLU A 88 -9.77 14.23 -7.00
N VAL A 89 -9.57 14.30 -5.69
CA VAL A 89 -9.79 15.49 -4.88
C VAL A 89 -8.86 16.63 -5.32
N SER A 90 -7.58 16.35 -5.54
CA SER A 90 -6.60 17.33 -6.02
C SER A 90 -6.98 17.88 -7.40
N ASN A 91 -7.42 17.01 -8.32
CA ASN A 91 -7.87 17.42 -9.65
C ASN A 91 -9.15 18.27 -9.59
N LEU A 92 -10.11 17.90 -8.74
CA LEU A 92 -11.33 18.68 -8.53
C LEU A 92 -11.01 20.06 -7.98
N ILE A 93 -10.16 20.16 -6.95
CA ILE A 93 -9.74 21.44 -6.37
C ILE A 93 -8.98 22.29 -7.39
N ALA A 94 -8.07 21.71 -8.17
CA ALA A 94 -7.36 22.44 -9.22
C ALA A 94 -8.32 22.97 -10.30
N SER A 95 -9.35 22.18 -10.65
CA SER A 95 -10.36 22.57 -11.63
C SER A 95 -11.30 23.68 -11.12
N THR A 96 -11.59 23.72 -9.82
CA THR A 96 -12.46 24.74 -9.21
C THR A 96 -11.71 26.03 -8.87
N VAL A 97 -10.45 25.94 -8.42
CA VAL A 97 -9.57 27.10 -8.17
C VAL A 97 -9.14 27.77 -9.49
N GLY A 98 -9.03 27.01 -10.59
CA GLY A 98 -8.84 27.58 -11.92
C GLY A 98 -10.09 28.25 -12.52
N GLY A 99 -11.24 28.16 -11.84
CA GLY A 99 -12.56 28.53 -12.37
C GLY A 99 -13.08 29.94 -12.04
N GLU A 100 -12.59 30.63 -11.01
CA GLU A 100 -13.17 31.93 -10.63
C GLU A 100 -12.14 33.00 -10.21
N GLN A 101 -11.84 33.93 -11.14
CA GLN A 101 -12.17 35.36 -11.03
C GLN A 101 -11.57 36.17 -12.22
N GLN A 102 -12.39 36.41 -13.25
CA GLN A 102 -12.42 37.73 -13.89
C GLN A 102 -13.78 38.36 -13.58
N PRO A 103 -13.83 39.49 -12.84
CA PRO A 103 -15.11 40.09 -12.47
C PRO A 103 -15.82 40.70 -13.70
N PRO A 104 -17.15 40.68 -13.74
CA PRO A 104 -17.92 41.30 -14.81
C PRO A 104 -18.01 42.81 -14.56
N GLY A 105 -17.36 43.58 -15.44
CA GLY A 105 -17.60 45.02 -15.58
C GLY A 105 -16.70 45.94 -14.77
N SER A 106 -15.64 46.43 -15.42
CA SER A 106 -15.16 47.81 -15.27
C SER A 106 -14.22 48.14 -16.43
N SER A 107 -14.80 48.46 -17.59
CA SER A 107 -14.07 49.16 -18.65
C SER A 107 -14.13 50.66 -18.35
N GLY A 108 -13.35 51.09 -17.36
CA GLY A 108 -13.23 52.48 -16.90
C GLY A 108 -11.78 52.93 -16.86
N THR A 109 -11.33 53.47 -18.00
CA THR A 109 -10.37 54.59 -18.19
C THR A 109 -9.24 54.82 -17.18
N SER A 110 -7.99 54.61 -17.62
CA SER A 110 -6.94 55.67 -17.63
C SER A 110 -5.78 55.21 -18.52
N SER A 111 -5.65 55.85 -19.69
CA SER A 111 -4.61 56.85 -20.00
C SER A 111 -3.36 56.22 -20.62
N GLY A 112 -3.46 55.94 -21.93
CA GLY A 112 -2.33 55.83 -22.84
C GLY A 112 -2.61 56.78 -24.00
N GLU A 113 -1.92 57.92 -23.99
CA GLU A 113 -2.01 59.00 -24.96
C GLU A 113 -1.84 58.52 -26.41
N GLY A 114 -2.91 58.63 -27.18
CA GLY A 114 -2.92 58.58 -28.64
C GLY A 114 -4.15 59.35 -29.11
N PRO A 115 -4.05 60.21 -30.13
CA PRO A 115 -5.14 61.10 -30.53
C PRO A 115 -6.35 60.24 -30.92
N SER A 116 -7.45 60.44 -30.18
CA SER A 116 -8.65 59.62 -30.31
C SER A 116 -9.39 59.99 -31.59
N ALA A 117 -10.08 59.01 -32.17
CA ALA A 117 -10.74 59.06 -33.49
C ALA A 117 -11.75 60.22 -33.70
N ILE A 118 -12.12 60.93 -32.63
CA ILE A 118 -12.96 62.12 -32.67
C ILE A 118 -12.18 63.34 -33.21
N GLU A 119 -10.89 63.48 -32.88
CA GLU A 119 -10.04 64.57 -33.42
C GLU A 119 -9.74 64.40 -34.91
N GLN A 120 -9.65 63.16 -35.39
CA GLN A 120 -9.42 62.86 -36.81
C GLN A 120 -10.64 63.21 -37.69
N ARG A 121 -11.83 63.39 -37.11
CA ARG A 121 -13.05 63.72 -37.85
C ARG A 121 -13.38 65.22 -37.89
N LEU A 122 -12.72 66.03 -37.07
CA LEU A 122 -12.98 67.48 -37.00
C LEU A 122 -11.91 68.34 -37.69
N GLY A 123 -10.75 67.79 -38.06
CA GLY A 123 -9.69 68.48 -38.81
C GLY A 123 -9.86 68.50 -40.33
N GLY A 124 -11.06 68.17 -40.84
CA GLY A 124 -11.36 67.99 -42.26
C GLY A 124 -12.49 68.87 -42.81
N LEU A 125 -12.59 70.12 -42.33
CA LEU A 125 -13.36 71.23 -42.92
C LEU A 125 -12.45 72.44 -43.07
#